data_AF-A0A8B6ESZ4-F1
#
_entry.id   AF-A0A8B6ESZ4-F1
#
_cell.length_a   1.000
_cell.length_b   1.000
_cell.length_c   1.000
_cell.angle_alpha   90.00
_cell.angle_beta   90.00
_cell.angle_gamma   90.00
#
_symmetry.space_group_name_H-M   'P 1'
#
loop_
_entity.id
_entity.type
_entity.pdbx_description
1 polymer ?
#
loop_
_entity_poly.entity_id
_entity_poly.type
_entity_poly.pdbx_seq_one_letter_code
_entity_poly.pdbx_strand_id
1 'polypeptide(L)'
;MDEDQSTSCGIKRHISPELQNHIDVIAAKCPRKEANPSDLDDDQKRWLVVGICINSVISPALRKHVDSILTVFHNELIRYYKIDTQIYPGHLQKDPQTGVYLNYEVVNNNKDNYGKNKAQFDYTVKDAIDLSKLFLQTHMAHYRGFDETCDSSALLGLILNIAKFDPVIKSDAYDVRTKLRNPWAHCDFTGWDAVKYSNSFQLMRKLVKDLKLSINEEKLIIEEIEKWEKNVRIKKELGKFEIIFNKIAQLDEEIKKGFSGIDETSKTNFTNMNTSQTIAVVQNHKRPLDKTNRQKTIRDIYG
;
A
#
# COMPACT_ATOMS: atom_id res chain seq x y z
N MET A 1 -19.08 -35.89 10.49
CA MET A 1 -18.19 -36.50 9.50
C MET A 1 -17.61 -35.36 8.68
N ASP A 2 -16.61 -34.75 9.31
CA ASP A 2 -15.39 -34.11 8.81
C ASP A 2 -15.48 -33.17 7.61
N GLU A 3 -15.43 -31.88 7.95
CA GLU A 3 -14.93 -30.77 7.13
C GLU A 3 -13.39 -30.84 7.08
N ASP A 4 -12.84 -31.03 5.88
CA ASP A 4 -11.40 -30.89 5.63
C ASP A 4 -11.06 -29.42 5.39
N GLN A 5 -10.39 -28.79 6.37
CA GLN A 5 -9.81 -27.46 6.25
C GLN A 5 -8.44 -27.55 5.54
N SER A 6 -8.41 -27.12 4.27
CA SER A 6 -7.18 -26.94 3.50
C SER A 6 -6.40 -25.72 4.01
N THR A 7 -5.37 -25.96 4.83
CA THR A 7 -4.36 -24.94 5.14
C THR A 7 -3.37 -24.83 3.98
N SER A 8 -3.47 -23.75 3.20
CA SER A 8 -2.42 -23.32 2.27
C SER A 8 -1.19 -22.87 3.07
N CYS A 9 -0.30 -23.82 3.38
CA CYS A 9 1.02 -23.53 3.90
C CYS A 9 1.87 -22.98 2.74
N GLY A 10 2.30 -21.72 2.85
CA GLY A 10 3.15 -21.08 1.86
C GLY A 10 4.37 -21.94 1.56
N ILE A 11 4.61 -22.20 0.27
CA ILE A 11 5.76 -22.93 -0.25
C ILE A 11 7.04 -22.23 0.24
N LYS A 12 7.67 -22.75 1.30
CA LYS A 12 9.03 -22.35 1.68
C LYS A 12 9.97 -22.90 0.61
N ARG A 13 10.27 -22.08 -0.40
CA ARG A 13 11.28 -22.43 -1.41
C ARG A 13 12.64 -22.52 -0.72
N HIS A 14 13.24 -23.70 -0.77
CA HIS A 14 14.60 -23.92 -0.31
C HIS A 14 15.56 -23.13 -1.22
N ILE A 15 16.24 -22.14 -0.67
CA ILE A 15 17.29 -21.40 -1.39
C ILE A 15 18.52 -22.29 -1.42
N SER A 16 19.16 -22.47 -2.58
CA SER A 16 20.38 -23.27 -2.63
C SER A 16 21.52 -22.52 -1.93
N PRO A 17 22.49 -23.23 -1.31
CA PRO A 17 23.65 -22.61 -0.67
C PRO A 17 24.44 -21.69 -1.63
N GLU A 18 24.44 -22.04 -2.92
CA GLU A 18 25.10 -21.29 -3.98
C GLU A 18 24.40 -19.94 -4.27
N LEU A 19 23.07 -19.94 -4.27
CA LEU A 19 22.27 -18.73 -4.43
C LEU A 19 22.39 -17.81 -3.21
N GLN A 20 22.47 -18.41 -2.01
CA GLN A 20 22.71 -17.66 -0.76
C GLN A 20 24.07 -16.97 -0.80
N ASN A 21 25.11 -17.67 -1.25
CA ASN A 21 26.44 -17.10 -1.38
C ASN A 21 26.49 -15.92 -2.37
N HIS A 22 25.76 -16.01 -3.50
CA HIS A 22 25.62 -14.87 -4.41
C HIS A 22 24.89 -13.68 -3.78
N ILE A 23 23.83 -13.93 -3.00
CA ILE A 23 23.12 -12.88 -2.25
C ILE A 23 24.08 -12.19 -1.28
N ASP A 24 24.88 -12.97 -0.55
CA ASP A 24 25.81 -12.46 0.46
C ASP A 24 26.95 -11.64 -0.19
N VAL A 25 27.48 -12.09 -1.34
CA VAL A 25 28.46 -11.34 -2.13
C VAL A 25 27.89 -10.02 -2.65
N ILE A 26 26.63 -10.00 -3.09
CA ILE A 26 25.94 -8.78 -3.54
C ILE A 26 25.71 -7.83 -2.35
N ALA A 27 25.28 -8.35 -1.21
CA ALA A 27 25.08 -7.59 0.02
C ALA A 27 26.39 -6.97 0.54
N ALA A 28 27.52 -7.68 0.41
CA ALA A 28 28.84 -7.18 0.76
C ALA A 28 29.36 -6.09 -0.20
N LYS A 29 29.01 -6.17 -1.50
CA LYS A 29 29.40 -5.15 -2.51
C LYS A 29 28.56 -3.88 -2.46
N CYS A 30 27.33 -3.96 -1.96
CA CYS A 30 26.45 -2.82 -1.73
C CYS A 30 26.00 -2.85 -0.26
N PRO A 31 26.86 -2.43 0.69
CA PRO A 31 26.43 -2.28 2.06
C PRO A 31 25.27 -1.30 2.06
N ARG A 32 24.06 -1.80 2.34
CA ARG A 32 22.94 -0.93 2.69
C ARG A 32 23.39 -0.23 3.96
N LYS A 33 23.82 1.03 3.83
CA LYS A 33 23.90 1.92 4.99
C LYS A 33 22.56 1.79 5.69
N GLU A 34 22.59 1.43 6.96
CA GLU A 34 21.42 1.56 7.83
C GLU A 34 21.06 3.05 7.82
N ALA A 35 20.14 3.42 6.93
CA ALA A 35 19.70 4.80 6.80
C ALA A 35 18.88 5.09 8.04
N ASN A 36 19.45 5.90 8.94
CA ASN A 36 18.73 6.39 10.07
C ASN A 36 17.66 7.35 9.52
N PRO A 37 16.41 7.37 10.01
CA PRO A 37 15.36 8.21 9.41
C PRO A 37 15.67 9.72 9.49
N SER A 38 16.62 10.12 10.35
CA SER A 38 17.27 11.42 10.41
C SER A 38 18.12 11.79 9.17
N ASP A 39 18.51 10.80 8.37
CA ASP A 39 19.46 10.94 7.25
C ASP A 39 18.78 11.38 5.95
N LEU A 40 17.45 11.51 5.94
CA LEU A 40 16.74 12.06 4.77
C LEU A 40 17.02 13.55 4.65
N ASP A 41 17.42 14.00 3.46
CA ASP A 41 17.45 15.42 3.15
C ASP A 41 16.02 16.00 3.09
N ASP A 42 15.92 17.32 3.02
CA ASP A 42 14.62 17.99 3.04
C ASP A 42 13.77 17.66 1.80
N ASP A 43 14.37 17.39 0.66
CA ASP A 43 13.66 17.08 -0.58
C ASP A 43 13.09 15.66 -0.54
N GLN A 44 13.86 14.70 -0.01
CA GLN A 44 13.40 13.34 0.29
C GLN A 44 12.25 13.34 1.29
N LYS A 45 12.33 14.16 2.35
CA LYS A 45 11.23 14.33 3.32
C LYS A 45 9.98 14.89 2.64
N ARG A 46 10.10 15.91 1.80
CA ARG A 46 8.98 16.50 1.05
C ARG A 46 8.32 15.48 0.12
N TRP A 47 9.12 14.75 -0.66
CA TRP A 47 8.65 13.66 -1.51
C TRP A 47 7.88 12.61 -0.72
N LEU A 48 8.41 12.20 0.43
CA LEU A 48 7.79 11.19 1.30
C LEU A 48 6.45 11.67 1.86
N VAL A 49 6.40 12.88 2.43
CA VAL A 49 5.15 13.46 2.99
C VAL A 49 4.07 13.53 1.92
N VAL A 50 4.41 14.03 0.74
CA VAL A 50 3.49 14.15 -0.37
C VAL A 50 2.97 12.77 -0.80
N GLY A 51 3.86 11.79 -0.90
CA GLY A 51 3.52 10.40 -1.20
C GLY A 51 2.57 9.76 -0.20
N ILE A 52 2.78 10.02 1.09
CA ILE A 52 1.88 9.51 2.13
C ILE A 52 0.53 10.21 2.04
N CYS A 53 0.50 11.53 1.86
CA CYS A 53 -0.74 12.29 1.78
C CYS A 53 -1.60 11.85 0.58
N ILE A 54 -1.01 11.71 -0.62
CA ILE A 54 -1.76 11.27 -1.80
C ILE A 54 -2.36 9.87 -1.60
N ASN A 55 -1.64 8.94 -0.97
CA ASN A 55 -2.12 7.57 -0.83
C ASN A 55 -3.02 7.35 0.38
N SER A 56 -2.79 8.01 1.51
CA SER A 56 -3.55 7.78 2.76
C SER A 56 -4.70 8.76 2.97
N VAL A 57 -4.73 9.88 2.27
CA VAL A 57 -5.79 10.90 2.40
C VAL A 57 -6.56 11.07 1.09
N ILE A 58 -5.85 11.29 -0.02
CA ILE A 58 -6.50 11.60 -1.31
C ILE A 58 -7.11 10.34 -1.95
N SER A 59 -6.35 9.24 -2.04
CA SER A 59 -6.86 8.01 -2.65
C SER A 59 -8.16 7.50 -2.01
N PRO A 60 -8.31 7.44 -0.66
CA PRO A 60 -9.59 7.06 -0.05
C PRO A 60 -10.77 7.95 -0.45
N ALA A 61 -10.57 9.28 -0.50
CA ALA A 61 -11.61 10.21 -0.93
C ALA A 61 -12.00 9.98 -2.40
N LEU A 62 -11.01 9.76 -3.27
CA LEU A 62 -11.23 9.46 -4.68
C LEU A 62 -11.94 8.12 -4.88
N ARG A 63 -11.58 7.06 -4.14
CA ARG A 63 -12.23 5.74 -4.22
C ARG A 63 -13.73 5.86 -3.97
N LYS A 64 -14.10 6.53 -2.87
CA LYS A 64 -15.51 6.74 -2.51
C LYS A 64 -16.27 7.51 -3.61
N HIS A 65 -15.67 8.58 -4.12
CA HIS A 65 -16.29 9.39 -5.17
C HIS A 65 -16.45 8.61 -6.48
N VAL A 66 -15.38 7.94 -6.92
CA VAL A 66 -15.34 7.13 -8.15
C VAL A 66 -16.35 5.98 -8.09
N ASP A 67 -16.42 5.26 -6.97
CA ASP A 67 -17.36 4.15 -6.75
C ASP A 67 -18.82 4.62 -6.91
N SER A 68 -19.16 5.77 -6.29
CA SER A 68 -20.51 6.32 -6.38
C SER A 68 -20.95 6.64 -7.82
N ILE A 69 -20.05 7.19 -8.63
CA ILE A 69 -20.32 7.55 -10.02
C ILE A 69 -20.39 6.30 -10.90
N LEU A 70 -19.47 5.37 -10.73
CA LEU A 70 -19.39 4.16 -11.53
C LEU A 70 -20.53 3.19 -11.26
N THR A 71 -21.01 3.11 -10.03
CA THR A 71 -22.21 2.31 -9.69
C THR A 71 -23.43 2.80 -10.46
N VAL A 72 -23.66 4.12 -10.52
CA VAL A 72 -24.76 4.69 -11.31
C VAL A 72 -24.53 4.47 -12.80
N PHE A 73 -23.31 4.71 -13.28
CA PHE A 73 -22.98 4.55 -14.69
C PHE A 73 -23.12 3.12 -15.19
N HIS A 74 -22.71 2.13 -14.40
CA HIS A 74 -22.88 0.71 -14.72
C HIS A 74 -24.34 0.33 -14.87
N ASN A 75 -25.20 0.77 -13.94
CA ASN A 75 -26.64 0.53 -14.02
C ASN A 75 -27.28 1.16 -15.27
N GLU A 76 -26.83 2.35 -15.68
CA GLU A 76 -27.27 2.95 -16.94
C GLU A 76 -26.84 2.10 -18.15
N LEU A 77 -25.59 1.61 -18.17
CA LEU A 77 -25.10 0.77 -19.27
C LEU A 77 -25.80 -0.59 -19.33
N ILE A 78 -26.16 -1.18 -18.19
CA ILE A 78 -27.04 -2.36 -18.14
C ILE A 78 -28.38 -2.03 -18.79
N ARG A 79 -28.99 -0.90 -18.41
CA ARG A 79 -30.33 -0.52 -18.89
C ARG A 79 -30.37 -0.32 -20.41
N TYR A 80 -29.42 0.46 -20.95
CA TYR A 80 -29.45 0.90 -22.35
C TYR A 80 -28.69 -0.01 -23.30
N TYR A 81 -27.64 -0.68 -22.83
CA TYR A 81 -26.72 -1.44 -23.69
C TYR A 81 -26.58 -2.92 -23.30
N LYS A 82 -27.23 -3.36 -22.21
CA LYS A 82 -27.18 -4.75 -21.72
C LYS A 82 -25.75 -5.24 -21.53
N ILE A 83 -24.89 -4.35 -21.00
CA ILE A 83 -23.44 -4.57 -20.90
C ILE A 83 -23.09 -5.81 -20.04
N ASP A 84 -23.98 -6.20 -19.15
CA ASP A 84 -23.92 -7.39 -18.30
C ASP A 84 -24.13 -8.71 -19.06
N THR A 85 -24.70 -8.68 -20.27
CA THR A 85 -25.00 -9.88 -21.07
C THR A 85 -24.39 -9.84 -22.47
N GLN A 86 -23.44 -8.94 -22.73
CA GLN A 86 -22.86 -8.78 -24.06
C GLN A 86 -22.00 -9.97 -24.48
N ILE A 87 -21.98 -10.23 -25.79
CA ILE A 87 -21.18 -11.25 -26.46
C ILE A 87 -20.38 -10.62 -27.60
N TYR A 88 -19.40 -11.35 -28.14
CA TYR A 88 -18.44 -10.82 -29.12
C TYR A 88 -19.05 -10.01 -30.28
N PRO A 89 -20.12 -10.45 -31.00
CA PRO A 89 -20.63 -9.68 -32.12
C PRO A 89 -21.31 -8.35 -31.76
N GLY A 90 -21.78 -8.19 -30.52
CA GLY A 90 -22.66 -7.09 -30.10
C GLY A 90 -22.16 -6.28 -28.91
N HIS A 91 -20.92 -6.49 -28.47
CA HIS A 91 -20.37 -5.76 -27.33
C HIS A 91 -20.07 -4.30 -27.67
N LEU A 92 -20.11 -3.44 -26.65
CA LEU A 92 -19.69 -2.06 -26.77
C LEU A 92 -18.18 -1.98 -26.97
N GLN A 93 -17.71 -1.68 -28.16
CA GLN A 93 -16.26 -1.50 -28.39
C GLN A 93 -15.72 -0.19 -27.82
N LYS A 94 -16.59 0.82 -27.74
CA LYS A 94 -16.26 2.17 -27.30
C LYS A 94 -17.32 2.67 -26.32
N ASP A 95 -16.88 3.53 -25.42
CA ASP A 95 -17.78 4.33 -24.62
C ASP A 95 -18.65 5.23 -25.54
N PRO A 96 -19.99 5.17 -25.45
CA PRO A 96 -20.87 5.92 -26.35
C PRO A 96 -20.73 7.44 -26.25
N GLN A 97 -20.24 7.98 -25.13
CA GLN A 97 -20.15 9.43 -24.90
C GLN A 97 -18.80 10.01 -25.31
N THR A 98 -17.71 9.31 -25.03
CA THR A 98 -16.34 9.79 -25.27
C THR A 98 -15.68 9.17 -26.51
N GLY A 99 -16.17 8.02 -26.98
CA GLY A 99 -15.53 7.25 -28.04
C GLY A 99 -14.25 6.53 -27.60
N VAL A 100 -13.91 6.53 -26.30
CA VAL A 100 -12.77 5.79 -25.73
C VAL A 100 -12.98 4.29 -25.94
N TYR A 101 -11.95 3.59 -26.41
CA TYR A 101 -11.99 2.13 -26.58
C TYR A 101 -12.05 1.43 -25.22
N LEU A 102 -12.99 0.48 -25.09
CA LEU A 102 -13.16 -0.30 -23.88
C LEU A 102 -12.22 -1.51 -23.89
N ASN A 103 -11.42 -1.63 -22.84
CA ASN A 103 -10.37 -2.64 -22.73
C ASN A 103 -10.89 -3.95 -22.13
N TYR A 104 -11.54 -4.80 -22.93
CA TYR A 104 -12.04 -6.10 -22.44
C TYR A 104 -10.93 -7.11 -22.09
N GLU A 105 -9.67 -6.83 -22.43
CA GLU A 105 -8.55 -7.73 -22.09
C GLU A 105 -8.33 -7.83 -20.57
N VAL A 106 -8.74 -6.81 -19.80
CA VAL A 106 -8.44 -6.68 -18.36
C VAL A 106 -9.54 -7.19 -17.44
N VAL A 107 -10.65 -7.68 -17.99
CA VAL A 107 -11.77 -8.26 -17.23
C VAL A 107 -11.89 -9.75 -17.52
N ASN A 108 -12.60 -10.47 -16.65
CA ASN A 108 -12.93 -11.90 -16.82
C ASN A 108 -11.73 -12.83 -17.14
N ASN A 109 -10.51 -12.44 -16.75
CA ASN A 109 -9.25 -13.12 -17.12
C ASN A 109 -9.10 -13.33 -18.64
N ASN A 110 -9.68 -12.47 -19.46
CA ASN A 110 -9.73 -12.63 -20.91
C ASN A 110 -8.33 -12.75 -21.54
N LYS A 111 -7.41 -11.88 -21.13
CA LYS A 111 -6.02 -11.93 -21.61
C LYS A 111 -5.31 -13.23 -21.24
N ASP A 112 -5.52 -13.73 -20.04
CA ASP A 112 -4.83 -14.93 -19.55
C ASP A 112 -5.41 -16.21 -20.19
N ASN A 113 -6.73 -16.25 -20.37
CA ASN A 113 -7.42 -17.42 -20.91
C ASN A 113 -7.31 -17.53 -22.44
N TYR A 114 -7.38 -16.39 -23.15
CA TYR A 114 -7.56 -16.37 -24.61
C TYR A 114 -6.48 -15.57 -25.35
N GLY A 115 -5.58 -14.90 -24.63
CA GLY A 115 -4.47 -14.14 -25.22
C GLY A 115 -4.97 -13.09 -26.22
N LYS A 116 -4.66 -13.30 -27.50
CA LYS A 116 -5.05 -12.40 -28.60
C LYS A 116 -6.39 -12.79 -29.25
N ASN A 117 -6.99 -13.91 -28.87
CA ASN A 117 -8.23 -14.39 -29.47
C ASN A 117 -9.47 -13.67 -28.90
N LYS A 118 -9.67 -12.43 -29.35
CA LYS A 118 -10.76 -11.56 -28.88
C LYS A 118 -12.16 -12.15 -29.11
N ALA A 119 -12.33 -13.04 -30.09
CA ALA A 119 -13.62 -13.67 -30.34
C ALA A 119 -14.08 -14.60 -29.20
N GLN A 120 -13.16 -15.07 -28.37
CA GLN A 120 -13.44 -15.97 -27.24
C GLN A 120 -13.55 -15.25 -25.89
N PHE A 121 -13.35 -13.94 -25.85
CA PHE A 121 -13.46 -13.18 -24.60
C PHE A 121 -14.87 -13.26 -24.02
N ASP A 122 -14.95 -13.27 -22.70
CA ASP A 122 -16.16 -12.98 -21.94
C ASP A 122 -16.35 -11.46 -21.88
N TYR A 123 -17.36 -10.96 -22.60
CA TYR A 123 -17.70 -9.54 -22.72
C TYR A 123 -18.71 -9.07 -21.67
N THR A 124 -19.07 -9.92 -20.71
CA THR A 124 -19.97 -9.53 -19.62
C THR A 124 -19.26 -8.58 -18.65
N VAL A 125 -19.92 -7.48 -18.29
CA VAL A 125 -19.43 -6.52 -17.29
C VAL A 125 -20.30 -6.63 -16.05
N LYS A 126 -19.81 -7.34 -15.04
CA LYS A 126 -20.65 -7.85 -13.94
C LYS A 126 -20.96 -6.80 -12.90
N ASP A 127 -20.04 -5.86 -12.69
CA ASP A 127 -20.17 -4.82 -11.68
C ASP A 127 -19.43 -3.53 -12.09
N ALA A 128 -19.49 -2.54 -11.21
CA ALA A 128 -18.80 -1.27 -11.36
C ALA A 128 -17.26 -1.42 -11.41
N ILE A 129 -16.70 -2.46 -10.79
CA ILE A 129 -15.25 -2.72 -10.77
C ILE A 129 -14.82 -3.23 -12.14
N ASP A 130 -15.53 -4.19 -12.73
CA ASP A 130 -15.29 -4.64 -14.11
C ASP A 130 -15.41 -3.48 -15.09
N LEU A 131 -16.48 -2.67 -14.97
CA LEU A 131 -16.68 -1.50 -15.83
C LEU A 131 -15.49 -0.54 -15.75
N SER A 132 -15.02 -0.26 -14.54
CA SER A 132 -13.93 0.68 -14.32
C SER A 132 -12.62 0.24 -14.99
N LYS A 133 -12.31 -1.05 -14.95
CA LYS A 133 -11.11 -1.61 -15.59
C LYS A 133 -11.10 -1.37 -17.10
N LEU A 134 -12.26 -1.37 -17.76
CA LEU A 134 -12.36 -1.13 -19.21
C LEU A 134 -11.82 0.24 -19.64
N PHE A 135 -11.81 1.25 -18.76
CA PHE A 135 -11.32 2.60 -19.04
C PHE A 135 -9.83 2.79 -18.76
N LEU A 136 -9.13 1.72 -18.38
CA LEU A 136 -7.73 1.78 -17.95
C LEU A 136 -6.81 0.98 -18.86
N GLN A 137 -5.54 1.39 -18.85
CA GLN A 137 -4.47 0.59 -19.44
C GLN A 137 -4.25 -0.67 -18.61
N THR A 138 -3.82 -1.75 -19.27
CA THR A 138 -3.68 -3.06 -18.62
C THR A 138 -2.89 -3.05 -17.32
N HIS A 139 -1.78 -2.31 -17.27
CA HIS A 139 -0.92 -2.24 -16.07
C HIS A 139 -1.56 -1.50 -14.87
N MET A 140 -2.67 -0.79 -15.08
CA MET A 140 -3.39 -0.04 -14.04
C MET A 140 -4.62 -0.80 -13.54
N ALA A 141 -5.07 -1.84 -14.25
CA ALA A 141 -6.36 -2.50 -14.06
C ALA A 141 -6.30 -3.73 -13.13
N HIS A 142 -5.27 -3.84 -12.28
CA HIS A 142 -5.01 -5.04 -11.46
C HIS A 142 -5.66 -5.03 -10.07
N TYR A 143 -6.47 -4.01 -9.76
CA TYR A 143 -7.15 -3.89 -8.46
C TYR A 143 -8.36 -4.84 -8.35
N ARG A 144 -8.69 -5.16 -7.10
CA ARG A 144 -9.78 -6.10 -6.76
C ARG A 144 -11.07 -5.38 -6.39
N GLY A 145 -10.97 -4.15 -5.94
CA GLY A 145 -12.12 -3.28 -5.65
C GLY A 145 -11.68 -1.83 -5.47
N PHE A 146 -12.63 -0.95 -5.15
CA PHE A 146 -12.35 0.45 -4.78
C PHE A 146 -11.82 0.56 -3.34
N ASP A 147 -10.79 -0.22 -3.05
CA ASP A 147 -10.11 -0.32 -1.76
C ASP A 147 -8.61 -0.02 -1.93
N GLU A 148 -7.79 -0.44 -0.96
CA GLU A 148 -6.34 -0.22 -0.99
C GLU A 148 -5.61 -0.83 -2.20
N THR A 149 -6.25 -1.76 -2.92
CA THR A 149 -5.69 -2.30 -4.17
C THR A 149 -5.84 -1.34 -5.35
N CYS A 150 -6.76 -0.38 -5.28
CA CYS A 150 -6.95 0.67 -6.29
C CYS A 150 -6.11 1.90 -5.93
N ASP A 151 -5.01 2.07 -6.65
CA ASP A 151 -4.04 3.13 -6.40
C ASP A 151 -4.46 4.49 -7.01
N SER A 152 -3.72 5.55 -6.66
CA SER A 152 -3.94 6.89 -7.20
C SER A 152 -3.78 6.97 -8.72
N SER A 153 -2.99 6.07 -9.34
CA SER A 153 -2.87 6.01 -10.80
C SER A 153 -4.19 5.67 -11.45
N ALA A 154 -4.79 4.56 -10.99
CA ALA A 154 -6.04 4.02 -11.48
C ALA A 154 -7.15 5.04 -11.28
N LEU A 155 -7.30 5.57 -10.06
CA LEU A 155 -8.34 6.54 -9.70
C LEU A 155 -8.30 7.80 -10.58
N LEU A 156 -7.11 8.41 -10.74
CA LEU A 156 -6.96 9.58 -11.61
C LEU A 156 -7.19 9.21 -13.09
N GLY A 157 -6.80 8.01 -13.51
CA GLY A 157 -7.09 7.50 -14.85
C GLY A 157 -8.58 7.36 -15.13
N LEU A 158 -9.35 6.85 -14.16
CA LEU A 158 -10.80 6.69 -14.27
C LEU A 158 -11.48 8.04 -14.45
N ILE A 159 -11.15 9.01 -13.59
CA ILE A 159 -11.72 10.36 -13.63
C ILE A 159 -11.50 11.00 -15.00
N LEU A 160 -10.29 10.85 -15.57
CA LEU A 160 -9.94 11.44 -16.85
C LEU A 160 -10.64 10.78 -18.05
N ASN A 161 -10.83 9.47 -18.03
CA ASN A 161 -11.33 8.72 -19.19
C ASN A 161 -12.85 8.55 -19.23
N ILE A 162 -13.54 8.70 -18.09
CA ILE A 162 -15.00 8.52 -18.02
C ILE A 162 -15.70 9.88 -18.23
N ALA A 163 -16.75 9.93 -19.06
CA ALA A 163 -17.52 11.15 -19.34
C ALA A 163 -18.36 11.63 -18.16
N LYS A 164 -18.73 10.74 -17.24
CA LYS A 164 -19.62 11.05 -16.11
C LYS A 164 -19.00 11.97 -15.06
N PHE A 165 -17.69 12.17 -15.07
CA PHE A 165 -17.03 13.11 -14.17
C PHE A 165 -17.14 14.54 -14.71
N ASP A 166 -17.36 15.48 -13.78
CA ASP A 166 -17.44 16.91 -14.08
C ASP A 166 -16.15 17.41 -14.77
N PRO A 167 -16.23 18.21 -15.86
CA PRO A 167 -15.06 18.73 -16.55
C PRO A 167 -14.05 19.45 -15.63
N VAL A 168 -14.52 20.13 -14.58
CA VAL A 168 -13.65 20.80 -13.61
C VAL A 168 -12.85 19.77 -12.81
N ILE A 169 -13.50 18.71 -12.31
CA ILE A 169 -12.84 17.60 -11.61
C ILE A 169 -11.82 16.91 -12.53
N LYS A 170 -12.15 16.75 -13.82
CA LYS A 170 -11.22 16.17 -14.80
C LYS A 170 -9.99 17.03 -15.00
N SER A 171 -10.15 18.35 -15.09
CA SER A 171 -9.02 19.29 -15.18
C SER A 171 -8.12 19.19 -13.94
N ASP A 172 -8.71 19.08 -12.76
CA ASP A 172 -7.94 18.98 -11.51
C ASP A 172 -7.25 17.65 -11.34
N ALA A 173 -7.93 16.56 -11.70
CA ALA A 173 -7.32 15.23 -11.73
C ALA A 173 -6.17 15.17 -12.74
N TYR A 174 -6.26 15.90 -13.86
CA TYR A 174 -5.18 16.00 -14.84
C TYR A 174 -3.96 16.69 -14.22
N ASP A 175 -4.17 17.80 -13.53
CA ASP A 175 -3.10 18.53 -12.85
C ASP A 175 -2.47 17.70 -11.72
N VAL A 176 -3.29 17.05 -10.89
CA VAL A 176 -2.80 16.12 -9.86
C VAL A 176 -2.03 14.95 -10.49
N ARG A 177 -2.49 14.40 -11.60
CA ARG A 177 -1.78 13.30 -12.28
C ARG A 177 -0.43 13.76 -12.83
N THR A 178 -0.39 14.86 -13.56
CA THR A 178 0.78 15.29 -14.34
C THR A 178 1.81 16.07 -13.52
N LYS A 179 1.37 16.94 -12.61
CA LYS A 179 2.25 17.84 -11.83
C LYS A 179 2.63 17.27 -10.47
N LEU A 180 1.86 16.29 -9.96
CA LEU A 180 2.04 15.72 -8.62
C LEU A 180 2.36 14.21 -8.65
N ARG A 181 1.40 13.36 -9.02
CA ARG A 181 1.51 11.89 -8.89
C ARG A 181 2.59 11.31 -9.79
N ASN A 182 2.69 11.75 -11.05
CA ASN A 182 3.69 11.23 -11.98
C ASN A 182 5.12 11.62 -11.55
N PRO A 183 5.42 12.89 -11.22
CA PRO A 183 6.72 13.25 -10.66
C PRO A 183 7.04 12.53 -9.34
N TRP A 184 6.03 12.21 -8.54
CA TRP A 184 6.21 11.44 -7.31
C TRP A 184 6.58 9.98 -7.61
N ALA A 185 5.90 9.34 -8.56
CA ALA A 185 6.17 7.95 -8.94
C ALA A 185 7.50 7.78 -9.71
N HIS A 186 7.92 8.78 -10.48
CA HIS A 186 9.20 8.81 -11.20
C HIS A 186 10.20 9.68 -10.44
N CYS A 187 10.61 9.17 -9.29
CA CYS A 187 11.27 9.97 -8.27
C CYS A 187 12.62 10.55 -8.74
N ASP A 188 12.65 11.87 -8.85
CA ASP A 188 13.86 12.71 -8.83
C ASP A 188 13.77 13.61 -7.59
N PHE A 189 14.55 13.29 -6.55
CA PHE A 189 14.51 14.01 -5.28
C PHE A 189 14.84 15.49 -5.44
N THR A 190 15.77 15.85 -6.33
CA THR A 190 16.21 17.24 -6.52
C THR A 190 15.09 18.17 -6.99
N GLY A 191 14.03 17.60 -7.57
CA GLY A 191 12.84 18.33 -7.98
C GLY A 191 11.85 18.63 -6.86
N TRP A 192 12.05 18.18 -5.62
CA TRP A 192 11.11 18.30 -4.50
C TRP A 192 11.41 19.48 -3.58
N ASP A 193 11.66 20.65 -4.16
CA ASP A 193 11.86 21.88 -3.39
C ASP A 193 10.59 22.33 -2.62
N ALA A 194 10.74 23.38 -1.81
CA ALA A 194 9.66 23.95 -1.01
C ALA A 194 8.48 24.47 -1.85
N VAL A 195 8.73 24.94 -3.08
CA VAL A 195 7.70 25.48 -3.99
C VAL A 195 6.85 24.35 -4.54
N LYS A 196 7.48 23.29 -5.05
CA LYS A 196 6.77 22.10 -5.53
C LYS A 196 6.01 21.41 -4.41
N TYR A 197 6.59 21.34 -3.22
CA TYR A 197 5.91 20.82 -2.04
C TYR A 197 4.61 21.59 -1.77
N SER A 198 4.67 22.91 -1.63
CA SER A 198 3.48 23.76 -1.41
C SER A 198 2.45 23.62 -2.54
N ASN A 199 2.89 23.67 -3.79
CA ASN A 199 2.01 23.53 -4.96
C ASN A 199 1.31 22.16 -4.98
N SER A 200 2.00 21.09 -4.57
CA SER A 200 1.41 19.74 -4.47
C SER A 200 0.20 19.72 -3.54
N PHE A 201 0.32 20.37 -2.38
CA PHE A 201 -0.77 20.49 -1.41
C PHE A 201 -1.91 21.38 -1.92
N GLN A 202 -1.62 22.44 -2.66
CA GLN A 202 -2.64 23.26 -3.32
C GLN A 202 -3.44 22.45 -4.35
N LEU A 203 -2.76 21.65 -5.18
CA LEU A 203 -3.42 20.78 -6.15
C LEU A 203 -4.34 19.75 -5.46
N MET A 204 -3.87 19.13 -4.38
CA MET A 204 -4.67 18.20 -3.57
C MET A 204 -5.92 18.86 -2.99
N ARG A 205 -5.78 20.05 -2.39
CA ARG A 205 -6.92 20.80 -1.86
C ARG A 205 -7.91 21.19 -2.93
N LYS A 206 -7.41 21.64 -4.10
CA LYS A 206 -8.27 22.07 -5.21
C LYS A 206 -9.13 20.91 -5.70
N LEU A 207 -8.50 19.76 -5.96
CA LEU A 207 -9.21 18.54 -6.36
C LEU A 207 -10.30 18.18 -5.35
N VAL A 208 -9.98 18.15 -4.05
CA VAL A 208 -10.95 17.78 -3.00
C VAL A 208 -12.16 18.71 -2.95
N LYS A 209 -11.97 20.02 -3.11
CA LYS A 209 -13.08 20.99 -3.16
C LYS A 209 -14.00 20.75 -4.36
N ASP A 210 -13.43 20.35 -5.48
CA ASP A 210 -14.19 20.12 -6.71
C ASP A 210 -14.90 18.75 -6.73
N LEU A 211 -14.54 17.79 -5.84
CA LEU A 211 -15.21 16.48 -5.72
C LEU A 211 -16.67 16.53 -5.26
N LYS A 212 -17.20 17.73 -4.90
CA LYS A 212 -18.58 17.93 -4.43
C LYS A 212 -18.96 17.01 -3.27
N LEU A 213 -18.03 16.84 -2.32
CA LEU A 213 -18.26 16.07 -1.09
C LEU A 213 -19.23 16.81 -0.17
N SER A 214 -19.72 16.15 0.88
CA SER A 214 -20.43 16.89 1.93
C SER A 214 -19.49 17.89 2.61
N ILE A 215 -20.03 19.02 3.09
CA ILE A 215 -19.26 20.08 3.75
C ILE A 215 -18.39 19.52 4.88
N ASN A 216 -18.91 18.56 5.64
CA ASN A 216 -18.18 17.93 6.74
C ASN A 216 -17.03 17.04 6.26
N GLU A 217 -17.24 16.23 5.22
CA GLU A 217 -16.20 15.37 4.66
C GLU A 217 -15.10 16.17 3.99
N GLU A 218 -15.46 17.17 3.19
CA GLU A 218 -14.51 18.09 2.58
C GLU A 218 -13.64 18.75 3.65
N LYS A 219 -14.27 19.33 4.68
CA LYS A 219 -13.56 19.97 5.78
C LYS A 219 -12.57 19.02 6.46
N LEU A 220 -12.99 17.80 6.80
CA LEU A 220 -12.12 16.82 7.44
C LEU A 220 -10.91 16.44 6.57
N ILE A 221 -11.12 16.27 5.26
CA ILE A 221 -10.05 15.94 4.33
C ILE A 221 -9.10 17.13 4.17
N ILE A 222 -9.61 18.35 4.01
CA ILE A 222 -8.80 19.56 3.91
C ILE A 222 -7.97 19.76 5.19
N GLU A 223 -8.57 19.58 6.37
CA GLU A 223 -7.85 19.64 7.65
C GLU A 223 -6.74 18.57 7.73
N GLU A 224 -6.97 17.36 7.22
CA GLU A 224 -5.94 16.32 7.19
C GLU A 224 -4.83 16.65 6.19
N ILE A 225 -5.16 17.21 5.03
CA ILE A 225 -4.18 17.71 4.05
C ILE A 225 -3.32 18.82 4.67
N GLU A 226 -3.94 19.79 5.35
CA GLU A 226 -3.20 20.85 6.04
C GLU A 226 -2.34 20.31 7.17
N LYS A 227 -2.83 19.30 7.90
CA LYS A 227 -2.03 18.58 8.88
C LYS A 227 -0.82 17.95 8.19
N TRP A 228 -0.94 17.28 7.06
CA TRP A 228 0.24 16.72 6.38
C TRP A 228 1.19 17.79 5.87
N GLU A 229 0.67 18.90 5.33
CA GLU A 229 1.48 20.02 4.86
C GLU A 229 2.28 20.68 5.99
N LYS A 230 1.62 20.92 7.13
CA LYS A 230 2.16 21.62 8.31
C LYS A 230 2.92 20.71 9.26
N ASN A 231 2.54 19.43 9.40
CA ASN A 231 3.14 18.50 10.36
C ASN A 231 4.54 18.07 9.86
N VAL A 232 5.65 18.30 10.56
CA VAL A 232 6.01 17.93 11.96
C VAL A 232 5.86 16.42 12.28
N ARG A 233 5.08 15.64 11.52
CA ARG A 233 4.82 14.21 11.77
C ARG A 233 6.02 13.37 11.40
N ILE A 234 6.81 13.80 10.42
CA ILE A 234 8.15 13.26 10.19
C ILE A 234 9.00 13.49 11.45
N LYS A 235 9.06 14.68 12.07
CA LYS A 235 9.83 14.85 13.32
C LYS A 235 9.34 13.96 14.50
N LYS A 236 8.02 13.70 14.62
CA LYS A 236 7.44 12.93 15.74
C LYS A 236 7.37 11.41 15.51
N GLU A 237 7.05 10.97 14.30
CA GLU A 237 7.03 9.57 13.91
C GLU A 237 8.43 9.07 13.57
N LEU A 238 9.31 9.87 12.94
CA LEU A 238 10.74 9.53 12.88
C LEU A 238 11.29 9.37 14.30
N GLY A 239 10.93 10.24 15.26
CA GLY A 239 11.33 10.06 16.66
C GLY A 239 10.82 8.76 17.30
N LYS A 240 9.64 8.25 16.91
CA LYS A 240 9.15 6.94 17.35
C LYS A 240 9.86 5.78 16.62
N PHE A 241 10.11 5.91 15.33
CA PHE A 241 10.89 4.96 14.55
C PHE A 241 12.33 4.89 15.09
N GLU A 242 12.93 6.01 15.46
CA GLU A 242 14.26 6.13 16.02
C GLU A 242 14.35 5.49 17.42
N ILE A 243 13.32 5.60 18.26
CA ILE A 243 13.22 4.83 19.51
C ILE A 243 13.13 3.32 19.25
N ILE A 244 12.40 2.90 18.21
CA ILE A 244 12.27 1.49 17.83
C ILE A 244 13.58 0.96 17.23
N PHE A 245 14.23 1.71 16.33
CA PHE A 245 15.52 1.36 15.74
C PHE A 245 16.61 1.27 16.80
N ASN A 246 16.67 2.22 17.75
CA ASN A 246 17.61 2.18 18.86
C ASN A 246 17.37 0.98 19.80
N LYS A 247 16.11 0.60 20.04
CA LYS A 247 15.78 -0.61 20.81
C LYS A 247 16.16 -1.89 20.05
N ILE A 248 15.95 -1.93 18.74
CA ILE A 248 16.34 -3.08 17.91
C ILE A 248 17.87 -3.21 17.88
N ALA A 249 18.60 -2.10 17.73
CA ALA A 249 20.06 -2.09 17.75
C ALA A 249 20.62 -2.50 19.13
N GLN A 250 20.01 -2.04 20.23
CA GLN A 250 20.38 -2.48 21.58
C GLN A 250 20.13 -3.98 21.78
N LEU A 251 18.99 -4.49 21.33
CA LEU A 251 18.68 -5.91 21.41
C LEU A 251 19.65 -6.75 20.57
N ASP A 252 20.06 -6.27 19.40
CA ASP A 252 21.01 -6.97 18.53
C ASP A 252 22.42 -7.03 19.15
N GLU A 253 22.87 -5.94 19.80
CA GLU A 253 24.11 -5.91 20.58
C GLU A 253 24.07 -6.80 21.82
N GLU A 254 22.94 -6.85 22.53
CA GLU A 254 22.74 -7.75 23.68
C GLU A 254 22.75 -9.23 23.25
N ILE A 255 22.13 -9.54 22.11
CA ILE A 255 22.16 -10.88 21.52
C ILE A 255 23.59 -11.26 21.13
N LYS A 256 24.33 -10.39 20.43
CA LYS A 256 25.73 -10.63 20.04
C LYS A 256 26.63 -10.85 21.25
N LYS A 257 26.48 -10.04 22.31
CA LYS A 257 27.23 -10.23 23.58
C LYS A 257 26.85 -11.54 24.26
N GLY A 258 25.57 -11.88 24.30
CA GLY A 258 25.07 -13.17 24.80
C GLY A 258 25.70 -14.36 24.07
N PHE A 259 25.85 -14.29 22.74
CA PHE A 259 26.48 -15.35 21.93
C PHE A 259 28.01 -15.41 22.06
N SER A 260 28.67 -14.29 22.39
CA SER A 260 30.11 -14.26 22.70
C SER A 260 30.46 -14.85 24.06
N GLY A 261 29.48 -14.93 24.98
CA GLY A 261 29.63 -15.52 26.32
C GLY A 261 29.35 -17.02 26.40
N ILE A 262 29.00 -17.67 25.29
CA ILE A 262 28.74 -19.11 25.23
C ILE A 262 30.03 -19.82 24.78
N ASP A 263 30.68 -20.52 25.71
CA ASP A 263 31.85 -21.38 25.48
C ASP A 263 31.53 -22.42 24.37
N GLU A 264 32.53 -22.75 23.55
CA GLU A 264 32.42 -23.60 22.35
C GLU A 264 31.83 -24.98 22.65
N THR A 265 31.98 -25.48 23.88
CA THR A 265 31.36 -26.73 24.36
C THR A 265 29.83 -26.66 24.51
N SER A 266 29.25 -25.46 24.64
CA SER A 266 27.80 -25.26 24.72
C SER A 266 27.15 -25.05 23.35
N LYS A 267 27.93 -24.67 22.33
CA LYS A 267 27.44 -24.49 20.94
C LYS A 267 27.19 -25.82 20.24
N THR A 268 27.98 -26.86 20.52
CA THR A 268 27.82 -28.22 19.96
C THR A 268 26.64 -28.99 20.54
N ASN A 269 26.20 -28.65 21.77
CA ASN A 269 25.04 -29.31 22.39
C ASN A 269 23.68 -28.77 21.87
N PHE A 270 23.64 -27.58 21.28
CA PHE A 270 22.42 -27.02 20.68
C PHE A 270 22.15 -27.48 19.25
N THR A 271 23.18 -27.85 18.49
CA THR A 271 23.05 -28.33 17.11
C THR A 271 22.57 -29.79 17.00
N ASN A 272 22.62 -30.56 18.09
CA ASN A 272 22.28 -31.99 18.09
C ASN A 272 21.00 -32.36 18.86
N MET A 273 20.21 -31.40 19.33
CA MET A 273 18.91 -31.67 19.97
C MET A 273 17.76 -31.50 18.99
N ASN A 274 16.86 -32.49 18.94
CA ASN A 274 15.63 -32.38 18.17
C ASN A 274 14.59 -31.50 18.91
N THR A 275 13.62 -30.99 18.16
CA THR A 275 12.67 -29.94 18.57
C THR A 275 11.93 -30.23 19.88
N SER A 276 11.72 -31.50 20.24
CA SER A 276 11.05 -31.90 21.49
C SER A 276 11.94 -31.76 22.74
N GLN A 277 13.27 -31.81 22.60
CA GLN A 277 14.20 -31.64 23.72
C GLN A 277 14.42 -30.16 24.08
N THR A 278 14.38 -29.27 23.09
CA THR A 278 14.52 -27.82 23.30
C THR A 278 13.35 -27.25 24.13
N ILE A 279 12.13 -27.76 23.95
CA ILE A 279 10.94 -27.28 24.66
C ILE A 279 11.00 -27.64 26.17
N ALA A 280 11.54 -28.80 26.52
CA ALA A 280 11.64 -29.26 27.91
C ALA A 280 12.65 -28.44 28.75
N VAL A 281 13.74 -27.99 28.15
CA VAL A 281 14.76 -27.16 28.82
C VAL A 281 14.24 -25.75 29.09
N VAL A 282 13.49 -25.17 28.14
CA VAL A 282 12.88 -23.84 28.27
C VAL A 282 11.74 -23.83 29.31
N GLN A 283 10.99 -24.92 29.44
CA GLN A 283 9.93 -25.03 30.46
C GLN A 283 10.48 -25.20 31.88
N ASN A 284 11.63 -25.86 32.06
CA ASN A 284 12.24 -26.04 33.39
C ASN A 284 12.95 -24.78 33.93
N HIS A 285 13.29 -23.80 33.09
CA HIS A 285 13.86 -22.51 33.52
C HIS A 285 12.80 -21.45 33.89
N LYS A 286 11.51 -21.75 33.77
CA LYS A 286 10.41 -20.91 34.28
C LYS A 286 9.80 -21.52 35.55
N ARG A 287 10.56 -21.52 36.65
CA ARG A 287 9.95 -21.45 38.00
C ARG A 287 10.02 -20.01 38.51
N PRO A 288 8.92 -19.44 39.04
CA PRO A 288 8.91 -18.06 39.50
C PRO A 288 9.71 -17.90 40.80
N LEU A 289 10.59 -16.91 40.85
CA LEU A 289 11.04 -16.32 42.10
C LEU A 289 9.84 -15.66 42.80
N ASP A 290 9.67 -16.09 44.04
CA ASP A 290 8.76 -15.69 45.10
C ASP A 290 8.14 -14.26 45.01
N LYS A 291 6.80 -14.22 45.07
CA LYS A 291 5.96 -13.00 45.12
C LYS A 291 5.83 -12.50 46.57
N THR A 292 6.92 -12.11 47.19
CA THR A 292 6.85 -11.56 48.57
C THR A 292 7.85 -10.42 48.80
N ASN A 293 7.72 -9.28 48.10
CA ASN A 293 8.29 -7.99 48.60
C ASN A 293 7.93 -6.68 47.86
N ARG A 294 6.77 -6.57 47.19
CA ARG A 294 6.35 -5.31 46.51
C ARG A 294 5.06 -4.69 47.04
N GLN A 295 4.87 -4.71 48.36
CA GLN A 295 3.79 -3.94 49.01
C GLN A 295 4.27 -3.06 50.19
N LYS A 296 5.57 -2.82 50.36
CA LYS A 296 6.09 -2.04 51.50
C LYS A 296 6.87 -0.75 51.16
N THR A 297 6.77 -0.22 49.94
CA THR A 297 7.51 1.02 49.57
C THR A 297 6.67 2.02 48.77
N ILE A 298 5.34 1.96 48.89
CA ILE A 298 4.39 2.97 48.36
C ILE A 298 3.50 3.51 49.50
N ARG A 299 4.03 3.56 50.73
CA ARG A 299 3.38 4.21 51.86
C ARG A 299 4.18 5.35 52.50
N ASP A 300 5.48 5.48 52.17
CA ASP A 300 6.34 6.50 52.77
C ASP A 300 6.68 7.66 51.80
N ILE A 301 5.94 7.82 50.69
CA ILE A 301 6.14 8.95 49.75
C ILE A 301 4.91 9.88 49.70
N TYR A 302 3.75 9.49 50.27
CA TYR A 302 2.55 10.35 50.32
C TYR A 302 1.74 10.15 51.62
N GLY A 303 2.40 10.25 52.78
CA GLY A 303 1.77 10.22 54.10
C GLY A 303 2.78 10.24 55.23
#